data_AF-A0A329SXC9-F1
#
_entry.id   AF-A0A329SXC9-F1
#
_cell.length_a   1.000
_cell.length_b   1.000
_cell.length_c   1.000
_cell.angle_alpha   90.00
_cell.angle_beta   90.00
_cell.angle_gamma   90.00
#
_symmetry.space_group_name_H-M   'P 1'
#
loop_
_entity.id
_entity.type
_entity.pdbx_description
1 polymer ?
#
loop_
_entity_poly.entity_id
_entity_poly.type
_entity_poly.pdbx_seq_one_letter_code
_entity_poly.pdbx_strand_id
1 'polypeptide(L)'
;MMKWIEEVWIPAVQGCRMLILDCLRVHKMESVKQHLEDICCTKAQYIPPAITGLSQPMDVSIMRSSKINPQEDEFSRNASRRRMLLSYYW
;
A
#
# COMPACT_ATOMS: atom_id res chain seq x y z
N MET A 1 -3.93 -2.00 -11.06
CA MET A 1 -4.12 -2.76 -9.82
C MET A 1 -3.64 -4.20 -9.97
N MET A 2 -4.24 -5.01 -10.84
CA MET A 2 -3.82 -6.42 -11.08
C MET A 2 -2.31 -6.57 -11.34
N LYS A 3 -1.75 -5.81 -12.29
CA LYS A 3 -0.31 -5.80 -12.57
C LYS A 3 0.55 -5.52 -11.33
N TRP A 4 0.12 -4.62 -10.45
CA TRP A 4 0.84 -4.35 -9.21
C TRP A 4 0.74 -5.51 -8.23
N ILE A 5 -0.41 -6.19 -8.17
CA ILE A 5 -0.56 -7.39 -7.32
C ILE A 5 0.42 -8.46 -7.79
N GLU A 6 0.45 -8.74 -9.09
CA GLU A 6 1.29 -9.78 -9.69
C GLU A 6 2.79 -9.48 -9.58
N GLU A 7 3.21 -8.27 -9.94
CA GLU A 7 4.65 -7.94 -10.05
C GLU A 7 5.26 -7.41 -8.74
N VAL A 8 4.43 -6.91 -7.81
CA VAL A 8 4.91 -6.24 -6.60
C VAL A 8 4.42 -6.92 -5.34
N TRP A 9 3.11 -7.13 -5.19
CA TRP A 9 2.57 -7.67 -3.95
C TRP A 9 2.95 -9.13 -3.77
N ILE A 10 2.68 -9.99 -4.76
CA ILE A 10 2.92 -11.43 -4.67
C ILE A 10 4.38 -11.75 -4.31
N PRO A 11 5.40 -11.18 -4.97
CA PRO A 11 6.79 -11.50 -4.68
C PRO A 11 7.30 -10.93 -3.34
N ALA A 12 6.66 -9.91 -2.79
CA ALA A 12 7.18 -9.16 -1.64
C ALA A 12 6.78 -9.74 -0.28
N VAL A 13 5.86 -10.70 -0.24
CA VAL A 13 5.29 -11.19 1.03
C VAL A 13 5.13 -12.72 0.99
N GLN A 14 5.24 -13.36 2.14
CA GLN A 14 5.13 -14.82 2.29
C GLN A 14 4.01 -15.16 3.30
N GLY A 15 3.24 -16.23 3.05
CA GLY A 15 2.20 -16.72 3.95
C GLY A 15 0.88 -15.93 3.95
N CYS A 16 0.08 -16.13 5.01
CA CYS A 16 -1.18 -15.40 5.22
C CYS A 16 -0.92 -13.93 5.53
N ARG A 17 -1.63 -13.05 4.82
CA ARG A 17 -1.27 -11.64 4.74
C ARG A 17 -2.49 -10.74 4.81
N MET A 18 -2.28 -9.53 5.31
CA MET A 18 -3.31 -8.48 5.38
C MET A 18 -2.84 -7.28 4.58
N LEU A 19 -3.72 -6.77 3.72
CA LEU A 19 -3.47 -5.58 2.91
C LEU A 19 -4.49 -4.51 3.26
N ILE A 20 -4.02 -3.35 3.71
CA ILE A 20 -4.87 -2.19 4.01
C ILE A 20 -4.92 -1.30 2.76
N LEU A 21 -6.12 -1.06 2.23
CA LEU A 21 -6.36 -0.28 1.02
C LEU A 21 -7.29 0.89 1.32
N ASP A 22 -7.17 1.95 0.54
CA ASP A 22 -8.17 3.02 0.54
C ASP A 22 -9.43 2.56 -0.23
N CYS A 23 -10.53 3.30 -0.10
CA CYS A 23 -11.80 2.97 -0.74
C CYS A 23 -11.89 3.36 -2.23
N LEU A 24 -10.77 3.50 -2.95
CA LEU A 24 -10.81 3.80 -4.37
C LEU A 24 -11.53 2.70 -5.16
N ARG A 25 -12.29 3.10 -6.19
CA ARG A 25 -13.10 2.16 -7.00
C ARG A 25 -12.27 1.02 -7.58
N VAL A 26 -11.04 1.31 -8.01
CA VAL A 26 -10.11 0.32 -8.59
C VAL A 26 -9.60 -0.71 -7.59
N HIS A 27 -9.64 -0.43 -6.29
CA HIS A 27 -9.25 -1.37 -5.23
C HIS A 27 -10.41 -2.28 -4.83
N LYS A 28 -11.66 -1.81 -4.99
CA LYS A 28 -12.89 -2.55 -4.63
C LYS A 28 -13.50 -3.34 -5.80
N MET A 29 -12.79 -3.44 -6.93
CA MET A 29 -13.26 -4.26 -8.05
C MET A 29 -13.27 -5.73 -7.65
N GLU A 30 -14.31 -6.46 -8.06
CA GLU A 30 -14.47 -7.88 -7.71
C GLU A 30 -13.26 -8.72 -8.15
N SER A 31 -12.75 -8.47 -9.35
CA SER A 31 -11.55 -9.16 -9.86
C SER A 31 -10.31 -8.95 -8.98
N VAL A 32 -10.17 -7.76 -8.40
CA VAL A 32 -9.07 -7.44 -7.48
C VAL A 32 -9.26 -8.17 -6.16
N LYS A 33 -10.47 -8.13 -5.60
CA LYS A 33 -10.79 -8.80 -4.35
C LYS A 33 -10.60 -10.31 -4.47
N GLN A 34 -11.14 -10.92 -5.52
CA GLN A 34 -11.03 -12.35 -5.78
C GLN A 34 -9.57 -12.78 -5.91
N HIS A 35 -8.76 -12.01 -6.64
CA HIS A 35 -7.35 -12.34 -6.80
C HIS A 35 -6.55 -12.21 -5.49
N LEU A 36 -6.87 -11.22 -4.65
CA LEU A 36 -6.22 -11.05 -3.35
C LEU A 36 -6.63 -12.15 -2.37
N GLU A 37 -7.92 -12.41 -2.23
CA GLU A 37 -8.44 -13.33 -1.21
C GLU A 37 -8.25 -14.80 -1.62
N ASP A 38 -8.67 -15.17 -2.83
CA ASP A 38 -8.72 -16.58 -3.25
C ASP A 38 -7.37 -17.09 -3.75
N ILE A 39 -6.68 -16.29 -4.57
CA ILE A 39 -5.42 -16.71 -5.22
C ILE A 39 -4.23 -16.41 -4.31
N CYS A 40 -4.25 -15.26 -3.64
CA CYS A 40 -3.10 -14.78 -2.88
C CYS A 40 -3.20 -15.05 -1.37
N CYS A 41 -4.30 -15.60 -0.85
CA CYS A 41 -4.54 -15.74 0.60
C CYS A 41 -4.32 -14.42 1.38
N THR A 42 -4.68 -13.29 0.75
CA THR A 42 -4.56 -11.94 1.29
C THR A 42 -5.91 -11.41 1.72
N LYS A 43 -6.05 -11.09 3.01
CA LYS A 43 -7.22 -10.38 3.51
C LYS A 43 -7.10 -8.88 3.19
N ALA A 44 -8.05 -8.34 2.44
CA ALA A 44 -8.13 -6.90 2.18
C ALA A 44 -8.96 -6.18 3.25
N GLN A 45 -8.42 -5.11 3.83
CA GLN A 45 -9.14 -4.20 4.72
C GLN A 45 -9.22 -2.81 4.10
N TYR A 46 -10.43 -2.27 4.00
CA TYR A 46 -10.66 -0.96 3.39
C TYR A 46 -10.85 0.11 4.46
N ILE A 47 -10.09 1.19 4.36
CA ILE A 47 -10.29 2.37 5.20
C ILE A 47 -11.30 3.30 4.53
N PRO A 48 -12.37 3.71 5.23
CA PRO A 48 -13.37 4.64 4.74
C PRO A 48 -12.75 5.93 4.18
N PRO A 49 -13.37 6.54 3.16
CA PRO A 49 -13.00 7.87 2.72
C PRO A 49 -13.06 8.89 3.86
N ALA A 50 -12.33 10.00 3.72
CA ALA A 50 -12.21 11.10 4.68
C ALA A 50 -11.39 10.83 5.95
N ILE A 51 -11.15 9.57 6.33
CA ILE A 51 -10.27 9.24 7.47
C ILE A 51 -8.90 8.68 7.07
N THR A 52 -8.63 8.53 5.77
CA THR A 52 -7.37 7.97 5.24
C THR A 52 -6.13 8.67 5.84
N GLY A 53 -6.14 10.01 5.88
CA GLY A 53 -5.06 10.81 6.46
C GLY A 53 -4.89 10.70 7.98
N LEU A 54 -5.80 10.02 8.67
CA LEU A 54 -5.79 9.78 10.12
C LEU A 54 -5.54 8.31 10.48
N SER A 55 -5.92 7.38 9.62
CA SER A 55 -5.95 5.95 9.95
C SER A 55 -5.24 5.04 8.95
N GLN A 56 -4.82 5.53 7.77
CA GLN A 56 -3.92 4.74 6.91
C GLN A 56 -2.48 4.92 7.36
N PRO A 57 -1.79 3.83 7.75
CA PRO A 57 -0.42 3.93 8.24
C PRO A 57 0.50 4.67 7.27
N MET A 58 0.39 4.38 5.96
CA MET A 58 1.18 5.06 4.93
C MET A 58 0.96 6.58 4.91
N ASP A 59 -0.28 7.04 5.02
CA ASP A 59 -0.58 8.47 5.02
C ASP A 59 -0.13 9.16 6.31
N VAL A 60 -0.32 8.50 7.46
CA VAL A 60 -0.08 9.07 8.79
C VAL A 60 1.40 9.12 9.13
N SER A 61 2.15 8.05 8.89
CA SER A 61 3.55 7.96 9.33
C SER A 61 4.55 8.33 8.24
N ILE A 62 4.26 7.99 6.97
CA ILE A 62 5.24 8.12 5.88
C ILE A 62 4.98 9.37 5.05
N MET A 63 3.73 9.65 4.68
CA MET A 63 3.43 10.80 3.81
C MET A 63 3.23 12.12 4.55
N ARG A 64 2.85 12.11 5.84
CA ARG A 64 2.74 13.37 6.62
C ARG A 64 4.09 14.09 6.73
N SER A 65 5.16 13.36 7.03
CA SER A 65 6.52 13.92 7.09
C SER A 65 6.93 14.55 5.75
N SER A 66 6.65 13.86 4.63
CA SER A 66 6.91 14.38 3.28
C SER A 66 6.06 15.60 2.88
N LYS A 67 4.88 15.80 3.50
CA LYS A 67 4.01 16.97 3.24
C LYS A 67 4.45 18.21 4.03
N ILE A 68 5.16 18.04 5.13
CA ILE A 68 5.57 19.12 6.04
C ILE A 68 6.90 19.76 5.61
N ASN A 69 7.79 18.99 4.96
CA ASN A 69 9.06 19.48 4.40
C ASN A 69 9.10 19.34 2.88
N PRO A 70 8.56 20.31 2.11
CA PRO A 70 8.66 20.29 0.65
C PRO A 70 10.08 20.55 0.11
N GLN A 71 11.04 20.98 0.95
CA GLN A 71 12.34 21.46 0.47
C GLN A 71 13.51 20.48 0.66
N GLU A 72 13.36 19.41 1.45
CA GLU A 72 14.35 18.33 1.51
C GLU A 72 13.61 17.01 1.64
N ASP A 73 13.19 16.43 0.52
CA ASP A 73 13.29 14.99 0.40
C ASP A 73 13.14 14.60 -1.06
N GLU A 74 14.28 14.23 -1.62
CA GLU A 74 14.40 13.28 -2.70
C GLU A 74 13.88 11.91 -2.21
N PHE A 75 12.60 11.84 -1.76
CA PHE A 75 11.91 10.59 -1.49
C PHE A 75 11.93 9.84 -2.82
N SER A 76 12.89 8.93 -2.92
CA SER A 76 13.53 8.64 -4.19
C SER A 76 12.50 8.41 -5.29
N ARG A 77 12.62 9.14 -6.41
CA ARG A 77 11.75 8.90 -7.60
C ARG A 77 11.77 7.42 -8.01
N ASN A 78 12.79 6.68 -7.59
CA ASN A 78 12.91 5.25 -7.74
C ASN A 78 12.07 4.49 -6.69
N ALA A 79 11.03 3.81 -7.16
CA ALA A 79 10.16 2.96 -6.35
C ALA A 79 10.90 1.84 -5.58
N SER A 80 12.01 1.32 -6.11
CA SER A 80 12.80 0.27 -5.47
C SER A 80 13.57 0.81 -4.25
N ARG A 81 14.10 2.05 -4.34
CA ARG A 81 14.74 2.71 -3.18
C ARG A 81 13.73 3.02 -2.09
N ARG A 82 12.53 3.46 -2.46
CA ARG A 82 11.43 3.64 -1.49
C ARG A 82 11.07 2.33 -0.80
N ARG A 83 10.99 1.22 -1.54
CA ARG A 83 10.70 -0.11 -0.97
C ARG A 83 11.78 -0.56 0.03
N MET A 84 13.06 -0.28 -0.25
CA MET A 84 14.15 -0.56 0.69
C MET A 84 14.10 0.34 1.92
N LEU A 85 13.81 1.64 1.79
CA LEU A 85 13.65 2.51 2.95
C LEU A 85 12.48 2.07 3.84
N LEU A 86 11.39 1.59 3.23
CA LEU A 86 10.23 1.08 3.95
C LEU A 86 10.53 -0.24 4.68
N SER A 87 11.42 -1.08 4.18
CA SER A 87 11.77 -2.34 4.87
C SER A 87 12.55 -2.16 6.18
N TYR A 88 12.98 -0.93 6.52
CA TYR A 88 13.59 -0.66 7.83
C TYR A 88 12.56 -0.33 8.92
N TYR A 89 11.30 -0.10 8.54
CA TYR A 89 10.20 0.24 9.45
C TYR A 89 9.24 -0.94 9.69
N TRP A 90 9.57 -2.12 9.16
CA TRP A 90 8.84 -3.39 9.29
C TRP A 90 9.82 -4.53 9.55
#